data_AF-A0A554JLM5-F1
#
_entry.id   AF-A0A554JLM5-F1
#
_cell.length_a   1.000
_cell.length_b   1.000
_cell.length_c   1.000
_cell.angle_alpha   90.00
_cell.angle_beta   90.00
_cell.angle_gamma   90.00
#
_symmetry.space_group_name_H-M   'P 1'
#
loop_
_entity.id
_entity.type
_entity.pdbx_description
1 polymer ?
#
loop_
_entity_poly.entity_id
_entity_poly.type
_entity_poly.pdbx_seq_one_letter_code
_entity_poly.pdbx_strand_id
1 'polypeptide(L)'
;MKKILLTLGSIGIAVALVPLFAAFEAHVINVTARIENALLVKTDPISFGTVFPQEHLERPLEVWLSDSFKTELRVDDVNYFIRQKPKCGVTTNDGKTLAGPTGTGHVIPNVATPAPDDYTIECGPAPRPLVQGETWAVLPSLCPYLSKHGDNAPDNDGDMPPFHQPFTVNVDEVLWNDTKGRLAKSEQDEHDRWIIDLAVPCFGGHCAQDWAKFVHDHNPDPAVNPDDYDQDIANEHKIFGCDLWVEVSDVSETPPPPPPPPTGDL
;
A
#
# COMPACT_ATOMS: atom_id res chain seq x y z
N MET A 1 49.32 46.62 -68.06
CA MET A 1 48.13 45.72 -68.15
C MET A 1 47.88 45.22 -66.72
N LYS A 2 47.02 45.84 -65.90
CA LYS A 2 45.54 45.89 -65.92
C LYS A 2 44.86 44.51 -65.73
N LYS A 3 44.35 44.31 -64.50
CA LYS A 3 43.03 43.71 -64.16
C LYS A 3 42.78 42.19 -64.23
N ILE A 4 43.65 41.28 -63.75
CA ILE A 4 43.27 39.85 -63.63
C ILE A 4 43.85 39.13 -62.39
N LEU A 5 43.83 39.74 -61.20
CA LEU A 5 44.32 39.06 -59.99
C LEU A 5 43.42 39.21 -58.75
N LEU A 6 42.20 39.74 -58.92
CA LEU A 6 41.30 40.06 -57.80
C LEU A 6 39.90 39.42 -57.91
N THR A 7 39.69 38.46 -58.81
CA THR A 7 38.36 37.89 -59.09
C THR A 7 38.23 36.38 -58.86
N LEU A 8 39.26 35.68 -58.39
CA LEU A 8 39.21 34.22 -58.13
C LEU A 8 39.32 33.82 -56.66
N GLY A 9 39.67 34.74 -55.76
CA GLY A 9 39.75 34.46 -54.32
C GLY A 9 38.42 34.55 -53.57
N SER A 10 37.39 35.16 -54.16
CA SER A 10 36.09 35.40 -53.52
C SER A 10 35.01 34.37 -53.89
N ILE A 11 35.27 33.44 -54.83
CA ILE A 11 34.37 32.33 -55.13
C ILE A 11 34.71 31.08 -54.29
N GLY A 12 35.99 30.90 -53.93
CA GLY A 12 36.45 29.76 -53.12
C GLY A 12 36.04 29.79 -51.64
N ILE A 13 35.69 30.96 -51.09
CA ILE A 13 35.27 31.09 -49.68
C ILE A 13 33.74 30.99 -49.53
N ALA A 14 32.97 31.25 -50.59
CA ALA A 14 31.51 31.11 -50.54
C ALA A 14 31.04 29.63 -50.60
N VAL A 15 31.86 28.72 -51.13
CA VAL A 15 31.54 27.28 -51.19
C VAL A 15 31.95 26.53 -49.91
N ALA A 16 32.88 27.07 -49.12
CA ALA A 16 33.28 26.49 -47.83
C ALA A 16 32.39 26.91 -46.64
N LEU A 17 31.41 27.81 -46.87
CA LEU A 17 30.48 28.32 -45.86
C LEU A 17 29.01 27.96 -46.16
N VAL A 18 28.76 27.02 -47.07
CA VAL A 18 27.49 26.28 -47.02
C VAL A 18 27.67 25.30 -45.86
N PRO A 19 26.91 25.41 -44.76
CA PRO A 19 26.77 24.26 -43.90
C PRO A 19 26.22 23.17 -44.82
N LEU A 20 27.03 22.16 -45.10
CA LEU A 20 26.53 20.83 -45.42
C LEU A 20 25.64 20.50 -44.22
N PHE A 21 24.38 20.92 -44.27
CA PHE A 21 23.33 20.41 -43.42
C PHE A 21 23.28 18.94 -43.81
N ALA A 22 24.11 18.15 -43.14
CA ALA A 22 23.92 16.72 -43.02
C ALA A 22 22.41 16.54 -42.83
N ALA A 23 21.81 15.69 -43.65
CA ALA A 23 20.42 15.30 -43.47
C ALA A 23 20.29 14.78 -42.03
N PHE A 24 19.88 15.65 -41.11
CA PHE A 24 19.56 15.27 -39.75
C PHE A 24 18.20 14.59 -39.87
N GLU A 25 18.25 13.27 -39.97
CA GLU A 25 17.07 12.43 -39.90
C GLU A 25 16.60 12.43 -38.44
N ALA A 26 15.85 13.45 -38.08
CA ALA A 26 15.24 13.57 -36.77
C ALA A 26 13.91 12.81 -36.79
N HIS A 27 13.89 11.63 -36.17
CA HIS A 27 12.67 10.91 -35.88
C HIS A 27 12.13 11.37 -34.53
N VAL A 28 11.02 12.09 -34.53
CA VAL A 28 10.27 12.37 -33.29
C VAL A 28 9.28 11.23 -33.09
N ILE A 29 9.55 10.37 -32.11
CA ILE A 29 8.61 9.34 -31.67
C ILE A 29 7.77 9.96 -30.55
N ASN A 30 6.48 10.20 -30.81
CA ASN A 30 5.56 10.70 -29.80
C ASN A 30 5.14 9.55 -28.87
N VAL A 31 5.54 9.65 -27.60
CA VAL A 31 5.18 8.68 -26.56
C VAL A 31 4.21 9.36 -25.60
N THR A 32 2.97 8.86 -25.54
CA THR A 32 1.95 9.32 -24.61
C THR A 32 1.24 8.11 -24.00
N ALA A 33 1.06 8.12 -22.68
CA ALA A 33 0.30 7.10 -21.96
C ALA A 33 -0.68 7.78 -20.99
N ARG A 34 -1.83 7.14 -20.78
CA ARG A 34 -2.80 7.51 -19.75
C ARG A 34 -2.64 6.53 -18.59
N ILE A 35 -2.47 7.04 -17.38
CA ILE A 35 -2.31 6.25 -16.15
C ILE A 35 -3.64 6.28 -15.42
N GLU A 36 -4.19 5.11 -15.11
CA GLU A 36 -5.46 4.93 -14.42
C GLU A 36 -5.28 3.95 -13.26
N ASN A 37 -6.14 4.04 -12.25
CA ASN A 37 -6.15 3.08 -11.15
C ASN A 37 -6.82 1.78 -11.59
N ALA A 38 -6.43 0.65 -10.99
CA ALA A 38 -7.11 -0.63 -11.19
C ALA A 38 -8.28 -0.80 -10.21
N LEU A 39 -8.08 -0.39 -8.95
CA LEU A 39 -9.04 -0.53 -7.86
C LEU A 39 -9.68 0.79 -7.46
N LEU A 40 -10.88 0.69 -6.90
CA LEU A 40 -11.57 1.73 -6.16
C LEU A 40 -11.75 1.23 -4.71
N VAL A 41 -11.08 1.88 -3.77
CA VAL A 41 -11.14 1.56 -2.35
C VAL A 41 -11.59 2.80 -1.59
N LYS A 42 -12.55 2.64 -0.68
CA LYS A 42 -13.00 3.74 0.18
C LYS A 42 -11.92 4.05 1.22
N THR A 43 -11.38 5.26 1.20
CA THR A 43 -10.29 5.68 2.10
C THR A 43 -10.78 6.35 3.38
N ASP A 44 -12.08 6.29 3.67
CA ASP A 44 -12.62 6.85 4.91
C ASP A 44 -12.09 6.06 6.11
N PRO A 45 -11.74 6.73 7.23
CA PRO A 45 -11.23 6.03 8.40
C PRO A 45 -12.24 5.03 8.96
N ILE A 46 -11.79 3.79 9.18
CA ILE A 46 -12.53 2.81 9.97
C ILE A 46 -12.36 3.18 11.45
N SER A 47 -13.45 3.56 12.11
CA SER A 47 -13.47 3.88 13.53
C SER A 47 -14.30 2.88 14.33
N PHE A 48 -13.68 2.34 15.37
CA PHE A 48 -14.33 1.48 16.36
C PHE A 48 -14.87 2.27 17.56
N GLY A 49 -14.49 3.55 17.71
CA GLY A 49 -14.90 4.39 18.83
C GLY A 49 -14.20 3.99 20.14
N THR A 50 -14.89 4.19 21.26
CA THR A 50 -14.45 3.67 22.56
C THR A 50 -14.83 2.20 22.66
N VAL A 51 -13.83 1.37 22.94
CA VAL A 51 -13.96 -0.08 23.07
C VAL A 51 -13.44 -0.53 24.44
N PHE A 52 -13.86 -1.71 24.88
CA PHE A 52 -13.48 -2.29 26.17
C PHE A 52 -12.70 -3.60 25.98
N PRO A 53 -11.83 -3.98 26.93
CA PRO A 53 -11.08 -5.24 26.85
C PRO A 53 -11.97 -6.45 26.58
N GLN A 54 -11.50 -7.35 25.70
CA GLN A 54 -12.21 -8.56 25.26
C GLN A 54 -13.55 -8.30 24.54
N GLU A 55 -13.78 -7.09 24.04
CA GLU A 55 -14.83 -6.85 23.04
C GLU A 55 -14.38 -7.35 21.66
N HIS A 56 -15.38 -7.70 20.84
CA HIS A 56 -15.21 -8.06 19.43
C HIS A 56 -16.14 -7.19 18.59
N LEU A 57 -15.59 -6.46 17.62
CA LEU A 57 -16.34 -5.50 16.80
C LEU A 57 -15.99 -5.67 15.33
N GLU A 58 -16.98 -5.58 14.45
CA GLU A 58 -16.80 -5.72 12.99
C GLU A 58 -17.07 -4.42 12.25
N ARG A 59 -16.31 -4.18 11.17
CA ARG A 59 -16.50 -3.07 10.23
C ARG A 59 -16.24 -3.54 8.80
N PRO A 60 -17.06 -3.11 7.82
CA PRO A 60 -16.83 -3.46 6.43
C PRO A 60 -15.71 -2.63 5.81
N LEU A 61 -14.97 -3.24 4.90
CA LEU A 61 -14.09 -2.59 3.92
C LEU A 61 -14.46 -3.13 2.54
N GLU A 62 -14.70 -2.25 1.58
CA GLU A 62 -15.09 -2.64 0.21
C GLU A 62 -13.97 -2.32 -0.77
N VAL A 63 -13.63 -3.28 -1.61
CA VAL A 63 -12.66 -3.16 -2.70
C VAL A 63 -13.38 -3.46 -4.01
N TRP A 64 -13.33 -2.52 -4.94
CA TRP A 64 -14.02 -2.63 -6.23
C TRP A 64 -13.03 -2.53 -7.37
N LEU A 65 -13.35 -3.13 -8.51
CA LEU A 65 -12.72 -2.71 -9.77
C LEU A 65 -13.13 -1.27 -10.08
N SER A 66 -12.14 -0.44 -10.40
CA SER A 66 -12.38 0.92 -10.85
C SER A 66 -13.13 0.94 -12.18
N ASP A 67 -13.88 2.01 -12.43
CA ASP A 67 -14.58 2.17 -13.72
C ASP A 67 -13.61 2.20 -14.90
N SER A 68 -12.43 2.82 -14.74
CA SER A 68 -11.37 2.81 -15.75
C SER A 68 -10.94 1.40 -16.12
N PHE A 69 -10.73 0.53 -15.12
CA PHE A 69 -10.32 -0.86 -15.35
C PHE A 69 -11.41 -1.70 -16.01
N LYS A 70 -12.67 -1.53 -15.58
CA LYS A 70 -13.83 -2.22 -16.17
C LYS A 70 -14.00 -1.89 -17.65
N THR A 71 -13.76 -0.63 -18.05
CA THR A 71 -13.90 -0.20 -19.45
C THR A 71 -12.73 -0.59 -20.35
N GLU A 72 -11.57 -0.92 -19.80
CA GLU A 72 -10.40 -1.33 -20.57
C GLU A 72 -10.57 -2.78 -21.06
N LEU A 73 -10.54 -2.98 -22.37
CA LEU A 73 -10.74 -4.30 -22.98
C LEU A 73 -9.51 -5.20 -22.86
N ARG A 74 -8.32 -4.60 -22.72
CA ARG A 74 -7.04 -5.30 -22.67
C ARG A 74 -6.84 -6.12 -21.39
N VAL A 75 -7.41 -5.71 -20.27
CA VAL A 75 -7.12 -6.29 -18.94
C VAL A 75 -8.27 -7.15 -18.45
N ASP A 76 -8.03 -8.08 -17.53
CA ASP A 76 -9.09 -8.94 -16.97
C ASP A 76 -9.07 -9.00 -15.45
N ASP A 77 -7.93 -9.41 -14.86
CA ASP A 77 -7.78 -9.65 -13.43
C ASP A 77 -6.96 -8.56 -12.75
N VAL A 78 -7.26 -8.33 -11.47
CA VAL A 78 -6.43 -7.55 -10.55
C VAL A 78 -6.13 -8.41 -9.33
N ASN A 79 -4.87 -8.74 -9.12
CA ASN A 79 -4.42 -9.30 -7.85
C ASN A 79 -3.99 -8.15 -6.94
N TYR A 80 -4.42 -8.19 -5.68
CA TYR A 80 -4.05 -7.19 -4.70
C TYR A 80 -3.80 -7.82 -3.33
N PHE A 81 -3.33 -6.99 -2.40
CA PHE A 81 -3.20 -7.39 -1.02
C PHE A 81 -3.61 -6.29 -0.06
N ILE A 82 -4.05 -6.70 1.12
CA ILE A 82 -4.30 -5.84 2.27
C ILE A 82 -3.20 -6.09 3.29
N ARG A 83 -2.40 -5.04 3.52
CA ARG A 83 -1.29 -5.02 4.47
C ARG A 83 -1.63 -4.16 5.67
N GLN A 84 -1.22 -4.60 6.85
CA GLN A 84 -1.33 -3.82 8.07
C GLN A 84 -0.01 -3.11 8.36
N LYS A 85 -0.04 -1.78 8.45
CA LYS A 85 1.15 -0.96 8.71
C LYS A 85 0.99 -0.17 10.02
N PRO A 86 2.08 0.09 10.75
CA PRO A 86 2.03 0.97 11.92
C PRO A 86 1.44 2.33 11.56
N LYS A 87 0.69 2.92 12.48
CA LYS A 87 0.09 4.25 12.32
C LYS A 87 0.80 5.27 13.20
N CYS A 88 1.06 6.44 12.65
CA CYS A 88 1.56 7.60 13.37
C CYS A 88 0.46 8.65 13.52
N GLY A 89 0.49 9.39 14.62
CA GLY A 89 -0.54 10.39 14.92
C GLY A 89 0.02 11.59 15.67
N VAL A 90 -0.58 12.76 15.43
CA VAL A 90 -0.38 13.90 16.32
C VAL A 90 -1.28 13.71 17.52
N THR A 91 -0.71 13.54 18.71
CA THR A 91 -1.48 13.30 19.93
C THR A 91 -1.20 14.34 21.01
N THR A 92 -2.14 14.50 21.94
CA THR A 92 -2.00 15.26 23.18
C THR A 92 -2.32 14.39 24.39
N ASN A 93 -2.05 14.90 25.58
CA ASN A 93 -2.36 14.21 26.85
C ASN A 93 -1.69 12.82 26.92
N ASP A 94 -0.42 12.74 26.53
CA ASP A 94 0.34 11.48 26.51
C ASP A 94 -0.32 10.39 25.65
N GLY A 95 -0.70 10.72 24.40
CA GLY A 95 -1.28 9.76 23.47
C GLY A 95 -2.78 9.51 23.63
N LYS A 96 -3.46 10.11 24.61
CA LYS A 96 -4.89 9.84 24.91
C LYS A 96 -5.88 10.56 24.01
N THR A 97 -5.42 11.52 23.22
CA THR A 97 -6.30 12.28 22.32
C THR A 97 -5.59 12.55 21.00
N LEU A 98 -6.26 12.27 19.89
CA LEU A 98 -5.79 12.63 18.56
C LEU A 98 -6.04 14.13 18.33
N ALA A 99 -4.98 14.87 18.03
CA ALA A 99 -4.98 16.34 17.90
C ALA A 99 -4.69 16.82 16.47
N GLY A 100 -4.66 15.91 15.49
CA GLY A 100 -4.34 16.28 14.13
C GLY A 100 -4.38 15.11 13.16
N PRO A 101 -3.76 15.28 11.99
CA PRO A 101 -3.70 14.23 10.99
C PRO A 101 -2.89 13.03 11.49
N THR A 102 -3.15 11.90 10.85
CA THR A 102 -2.37 10.67 11.00
C THR A 102 -1.50 10.46 9.77
N GLY A 103 -0.54 9.55 9.87
CA GLY A 103 0.28 9.11 8.76
C GLY A 103 0.73 7.67 8.97
N THR A 104 1.37 7.11 7.96
CA THR A 104 1.85 5.73 8.02
C THR A 104 3.26 5.69 8.58
N GLY A 105 3.48 4.82 9.57
CA GLY A 105 4.79 4.49 10.07
C GLY A 105 5.53 3.55 9.13
N HIS A 106 6.82 3.79 8.95
CA HIS A 106 7.70 2.97 8.13
C HIS A 106 8.55 2.08 9.03
N VAL A 107 8.45 0.77 8.84
CA VAL A 107 9.30 -0.21 9.53
C VAL A 107 10.67 -0.20 8.85
N ILE A 108 11.71 0.12 9.60
CA ILE A 108 13.09 0.19 9.13
C ILE A 108 13.90 -0.88 9.86
N PRO A 109 14.34 -1.96 9.18
CA PRO A 109 15.23 -2.95 9.74
C PRO A 109 16.54 -2.33 10.25
N ASN A 110 17.00 -2.75 11.42
CA ASN A 110 18.27 -2.31 11.96
C ASN A 110 19.42 -3.08 11.30
N VAL A 111 19.96 -2.52 10.22
CA VAL A 111 21.07 -3.12 9.48
C VAL A 111 22.43 -3.03 10.21
N ALA A 112 22.52 -2.25 11.30
CA ALA A 112 23.75 -2.10 12.07
C ALA A 112 23.97 -3.27 13.06
N THR A 113 22.89 -3.81 13.61
CA THR A 113 22.87 -5.00 14.46
C THR A 113 21.88 -6.00 13.89
N PRO A 114 22.28 -6.81 12.91
CA PRO A 114 21.37 -7.69 12.19
C PRO A 114 20.91 -8.84 13.10
N ALA A 115 19.85 -8.57 13.85
CA ALA A 115 19.12 -9.52 14.67
C ALA A 115 17.68 -9.60 14.16
N PRO A 116 17.04 -10.79 14.17
CA PRO A 116 15.62 -10.91 13.90
C PRO A 116 14.82 -9.97 14.79
N ASP A 117 13.81 -9.32 14.21
CA ASP A 117 12.91 -8.38 14.90
C ASP A 117 13.59 -7.15 15.52
N ASP A 118 14.82 -6.83 15.12
CA ASP A 118 15.47 -5.55 15.43
C ASP A 118 15.11 -4.50 14.37
N TYR A 119 14.17 -3.61 14.71
CA TYR A 119 13.70 -2.56 13.82
C TYR A 119 13.28 -1.30 14.57
N THR A 120 13.17 -0.21 13.82
CA THR A 120 12.53 1.03 14.27
C THR A 120 11.31 1.34 13.43
N ILE A 121 10.37 2.12 13.97
CA ILE A 121 9.25 2.66 13.21
C ILE A 121 9.47 4.16 13.07
N GLU A 122 9.63 4.61 11.83
CA GLU A 122 9.81 6.02 11.50
C GLU A 122 8.51 6.64 11.01
N CYS A 123 8.09 7.72 11.66
CA CYS A 123 6.91 8.50 11.27
C CYS A 123 7.22 9.61 10.26
N GLY A 124 8.49 9.77 9.86
CA GLY A 124 8.93 10.90 9.04
C GLY A 124 8.72 12.27 9.73
N PRO A 125 8.77 13.37 8.97
CA PRO A 125 8.55 14.71 9.51
C PRO A 125 7.10 14.88 9.98
N ALA A 126 6.91 15.65 11.05
CA ALA A 126 5.57 16.01 11.51
C ALA A 126 4.78 16.70 10.38
N PRO A 127 3.49 16.35 10.20
CA PRO A 127 2.68 16.85 9.08
C PRO A 127 2.37 18.35 9.16
N ARG A 128 2.62 18.97 10.32
CA ARG A 128 2.51 20.40 10.59
C ARG A 128 3.41 20.78 11.79
N PRO A 129 3.70 22.08 11.99
CA PRO A 129 4.28 22.54 13.25
C PRO A 129 3.43 22.08 14.44
N LEU A 130 4.07 21.48 15.44
CA LEU A 130 3.44 21.04 16.68
C LEU A 130 3.28 22.22 17.64
N VAL A 131 2.15 22.27 18.35
CA VAL A 131 1.95 23.22 19.45
C VAL A 131 2.27 22.59 20.80
N GLN A 132 2.31 23.41 21.86
CA GLN A 132 2.66 22.94 23.19
C GLN A 132 1.76 21.79 23.66
N GLY A 133 2.38 20.67 24.06
CA GLY A 133 1.68 19.47 24.54
C GLY A 133 1.34 18.45 23.45
N GLU A 134 1.62 18.75 22.18
CA GLU A 134 1.48 17.80 21.08
C GLU A 134 2.75 16.99 20.85
N THR A 135 2.57 15.73 20.44
CA THR A 135 3.64 14.84 20.00
C THR A 135 3.28 14.23 18.65
N TRP A 136 4.28 14.08 17.76
CA TRP A 136 4.18 13.28 16.54
C TRP A 136 4.98 12.00 16.75
N ALA A 137 4.29 10.87 16.88
CA ALA A 137 4.90 9.59 17.18
C ALA A 137 4.05 8.43 16.65
N VAL A 138 4.63 7.23 16.70
CA VAL A 138 3.91 5.98 16.44
C VAL A 138 2.85 5.79 17.52
N LEU A 139 1.65 5.39 17.10
CA LEU A 139 0.58 5.01 18.02
C LEU A 139 0.78 3.58 18.49
N PRO A 140 0.36 3.21 19.72
CA PRO A 140 0.21 1.82 20.11
C PRO A 140 -0.47 1.00 19.00
N SER A 141 0.12 -0.14 18.66
CA SER A 141 -0.26 -0.88 17.46
C SER A 141 -1.61 -1.57 17.65
N LEU A 142 -2.55 -1.26 16.77
CA LEU A 142 -3.82 -2.00 16.66
C LEU A 142 -3.69 -3.21 15.73
N CYS A 143 -2.63 -3.27 14.91
CA CYS A 143 -2.53 -4.23 13.80
C CYS A 143 -2.61 -5.71 14.22
N PRO A 144 -1.95 -6.16 15.32
CA PRO A 144 -2.05 -7.56 15.75
C PRO A 144 -3.45 -8.00 16.15
N TYR A 145 -4.36 -7.05 16.39
CA TYR A 145 -5.70 -7.30 16.92
C TYR A 145 -6.79 -7.18 15.86
N LEU A 146 -6.39 -6.86 14.63
CA LEU A 146 -7.30 -6.68 13.50
C LEU A 146 -7.26 -7.89 12.59
N SER A 147 -8.39 -8.54 12.38
CA SER A 147 -8.51 -9.55 11.33
C SER A 147 -8.83 -8.93 9.99
N LYS A 148 -8.70 -9.75 8.94
CA LYS A 148 -9.17 -9.47 7.60
C LYS A 148 -9.83 -10.74 7.09
N HIS A 149 -11.13 -10.71 6.88
CA HIS A 149 -11.88 -11.82 6.33
C HIS A 149 -12.50 -11.43 5.00
N GLY A 150 -12.12 -12.13 3.93
CA GLY A 150 -12.75 -11.99 2.62
C GLY A 150 -14.19 -12.51 2.64
N ASP A 151 -14.98 -12.18 1.62
CA ASP A 151 -16.30 -12.80 1.47
C ASP A 151 -16.23 -14.20 0.83
N ASN A 152 -15.05 -14.56 0.30
CA ASN A 152 -14.73 -15.84 -0.34
C ASN A 152 -15.76 -16.20 -1.43
N ALA A 153 -16.24 -15.19 -2.16
CA ALA A 153 -17.21 -15.35 -3.24
C ALA A 153 -16.78 -14.62 -4.53
N PRO A 154 -15.91 -15.21 -5.37
CA PRO A 154 -15.44 -16.60 -5.37
C PRO A 154 -14.35 -16.90 -4.32
N ASP A 155 -14.00 -18.18 -4.15
CA ASP A 155 -12.98 -18.61 -3.17
C ASP A 155 -11.55 -18.25 -3.65
N ASN A 156 -11.27 -16.96 -3.73
CA ASN A 156 -10.02 -16.36 -4.22
C ASN A 156 -9.44 -15.30 -3.27
N ASP A 157 -10.13 -15.03 -2.16
CA ASP A 157 -9.68 -14.14 -1.10
C ASP A 157 -9.03 -14.90 0.05
N GLY A 158 -8.12 -14.24 0.75
CA GLY A 158 -7.47 -14.77 1.93
C GLY A 158 -8.21 -14.42 3.22
N ASP A 159 -7.88 -15.16 4.27
CA ASP A 159 -8.30 -14.86 5.63
C ASP A 159 -7.08 -14.62 6.53
N MET A 160 -7.20 -13.71 7.49
CA MET A 160 -6.21 -13.49 8.54
C MET A 160 -6.95 -13.26 9.86
N PRO A 161 -6.92 -14.20 10.81
CA PRO A 161 -7.51 -14.00 12.14
C PRO A 161 -6.77 -12.89 12.90
N PRO A 162 -7.30 -12.40 14.03
CA PRO A 162 -6.56 -11.48 14.89
C PRO A 162 -5.53 -12.28 15.68
N PHE A 163 -4.76 -11.63 16.55
CA PHE A 163 -3.67 -12.26 17.32
C PHE A 163 -2.59 -12.85 16.42
N HIS A 164 -2.12 -12.06 15.45
CA HIS A 164 -1.03 -12.40 14.54
C HIS A 164 0.03 -11.30 14.53
N GLN A 165 1.23 -11.64 14.05
CA GLN A 165 2.26 -10.64 13.76
C GLN A 165 1.98 -10.01 12.38
N PRO A 166 1.86 -8.67 12.27
CA PRO A 166 1.56 -8.01 10.98
C PRO A 166 2.75 -8.04 10.00
N PHE A 167 3.96 -8.20 10.52
CA PHE A 167 5.19 -8.38 9.76
C PHE A 167 6.25 -9.01 10.66
N THR A 168 7.28 -9.57 10.05
CA THR A 168 8.54 -9.91 10.72
C THR A 168 9.68 -9.14 10.07
N VAL A 169 10.78 -8.96 10.80
CA VAL A 169 11.97 -8.31 10.27
C VAL A 169 13.11 -9.32 10.21
N ASN A 170 13.55 -9.60 8.99
CA ASN A 170 14.83 -10.25 8.73
C ASN A 170 15.91 -9.17 8.58
N VAL A 171 17.18 -9.61 8.59
CA VAL A 171 18.41 -8.79 8.59
C VAL A 171 18.30 -7.43 7.89
N ASP A 172 17.75 -7.38 6.68
CA ASP A 172 17.58 -6.16 5.87
C ASP A 172 16.22 -6.08 5.16
N GLU A 173 15.27 -6.95 5.51
CA GLU A 173 13.98 -7.07 4.82
C GLU A 173 12.81 -7.14 5.81
N VAL A 174 11.75 -6.39 5.51
CA VAL A 174 10.47 -6.50 6.20
C VAL A 174 9.59 -7.48 5.44
N LEU A 175 9.31 -8.63 6.06
CA LEU A 175 8.38 -9.61 5.52
C LEU A 175 6.97 -9.31 6.05
N TRP A 176 6.11 -8.81 5.17
CA TRP A 176 4.74 -8.44 5.54
C TRP A 176 3.81 -9.64 5.51
N ASN A 177 2.93 -9.71 6.50
CA ASN A 177 1.89 -10.73 6.57
C ASN A 177 0.64 -10.25 5.80
N ASP A 178 0.77 -10.23 4.48
CA ASP A 178 -0.24 -9.73 3.55
C ASP A 178 -1.41 -10.72 3.39
N THR A 179 -2.64 -10.21 3.45
CA THR A 179 -3.83 -10.98 3.03
C THR A 179 -4.13 -10.68 1.57
N LYS A 180 -4.22 -11.71 0.74
CA LYS A 180 -4.39 -11.58 -0.70
C LYS A 180 -5.87 -11.50 -1.06
N GLY A 181 -6.17 -10.75 -2.11
CA GLY A 181 -7.47 -10.76 -2.76
C GLY A 181 -7.32 -10.65 -4.26
N ARG A 182 -8.39 -10.98 -4.98
CA ARG A 182 -8.40 -10.96 -6.44
C ARG A 182 -9.78 -10.57 -6.95
N LEU A 183 -9.79 -9.69 -7.95
CA LEU A 183 -10.99 -9.36 -8.72
C LEU A 183 -10.79 -9.71 -10.20
N ALA A 184 -11.83 -10.22 -10.85
CA ALA A 184 -11.79 -10.69 -12.24
C ALA A 184 -13.10 -10.43 -12.99
N LYS A 185 -13.02 -9.69 -14.11
CA LYS A 185 -14.18 -9.38 -14.94
C LYS A 185 -14.78 -10.63 -15.60
N SER A 186 -13.93 -11.52 -16.09
CA SER A 186 -14.34 -12.78 -16.71
C SER A 186 -15.12 -13.70 -15.76
N GLU A 187 -14.94 -13.55 -14.45
CA GLU A 187 -15.62 -14.29 -13.39
C GLU A 187 -16.82 -13.55 -12.79
N GLN A 188 -17.10 -12.33 -13.28
CA GLN A 188 -18.10 -11.41 -12.70
C GLN A 188 -17.82 -11.06 -11.23
N ASP A 189 -16.55 -11.13 -10.87
CA ASP A 189 -16.00 -10.84 -9.56
C ASP A 189 -15.38 -9.44 -9.58
N GLU A 190 -16.22 -8.42 -9.44
CA GLU A 190 -15.80 -7.02 -9.56
C GLU A 190 -15.77 -6.29 -8.20
N HIS A 191 -16.03 -7.01 -7.11
CA HIS A 191 -16.27 -6.47 -5.79
C HIS A 191 -16.04 -7.48 -4.67
N ASP A 192 -15.08 -7.16 -3.80
CA ASP A 192 -14.80 -7.92 -2.58
C ASP A 192 -15.29 -7.16 -1.35
N ARG A 193 -15.99 -7.87 -0.48
CA ARG A 193 -16.43 -7.36 0.83
C ARG A 193 -15.60 -7.96 1.94
N TRP A 194 -14.70 -7.15 2.47
CA TRP A 194 -13.88 -7.50 3.61
C TRP A 194 -14.59 -7.19 4.92
N ILE A 195 -14.54 -8.12 5.86
CA ILE A 195 -14.86 -7.89 7.27
C ILE A 195 -13.53 -7.61 7.99
N ILE A 196 -13.40 -6.39 8.50
CA ILE A 196 -12.33 -5.98 9.40
C ILE A 196 -12.89 -6.03 10.81
N ASP A 197 -12.51 -7.05 11.56
CA ASP A 197 -12.86 -7.12 12.98
C ASP A 197 -11.70 -6.71 13.87
N LEU A 198 -12.06 -6.25 15.06
CA LEU A 198 -11.17 -5.89 16.14
C LEU A 198 -11.47 -6.77 17.34
N ALA A 199 -10.53 -7.65 17.69
CA ALA A 199 -10.52 -8.39 18.95
C ALA A 199 -9.71 -7.60 19.99
N VAL A 200 -10.40 -6.90 20.89
CA VAL A 200 -9.78 -5.89 21.75
C VAL A 200 -8.89 -6.54 22.82
N PRO A 201 -7.60 -6.17 22.91
CA PRO A 201 -6.72 -6.73 23.92
C PRO A 201 -7.08 -6.27 25.34
N CYS A 202 -6.69 -7.07 26.31
CA CYS A 202 -6.55 -6.62 27.69
C CYS A 202 -5.19 -5.94 27.92
N PHE A 203 -5.07 -5.27 29.08
CA PHE A 203 -3.82 -4.66 29.52
C PHE A 203 -3.16 -5.52 30.61
N GLY A 204 -1.82 -5.56 30.61
CA GLY A 204 -1.00 -6.48 31.40
C GLY A 204 -1.41 -6.58 32.87
N GLY A 205 -1.61 -7.81 33.34
CA GLY A 205 -2.05 -8.11 34.71
C GLY A 205 -3.53 -7.82 35.00
N HIS A 206 -4.29 -7.29 34.03
CA HIS A 206 -5.71 -6.94 34.14
C HIS A 206 -6.60 -7.70 33.14
N CYS A 207 -6.08 -8.76 32.53
CA CYS A 207 -6.85 -9.67 31.68
C CYS A 207 -7.83 -10.52 32.50
N ALA A 208 -9.00 -10.82 31.94
CA ALA A 208 -9.90 -11.77 32.58
C ALA A 208 -9.31 -13.19 32.57
N GLN A 209 -9.84 -14.05 33.44
CA GLN A 209 -9.35 -15.42 33.60
C GLN A 209 -9.48 -16.28 32.34
N ASP A 210 -10.34 -15.89 31.40
CA ASP A 210 -10.59 -16.56 30.14
C ASP A 210 -9.82 -15.94 28.96
N TRP A 211 -8.84 -15.05 29.19
CA TRP A 211 -8.05 -14.40 28.14
C TRP A 211 -7.47 -15.38 27.12
N ALA A 212 -6.83 -16.45 27.59
CA ALA A 212 -6.28 -17.48 26.71
C ALA A 212 -7.36 -18.13 25.84
N LYS A 213 -8.56 -18.34 26.40
CA LYS A 213 -9.70 -18.86 25.64
C LYS A 213 -10.18 -17.84 24.62
N PHE A 214 -10.28 -16.56 24.98
CA PHE A 214 -10.68 -15.49 24.06
C PHE A 214 -9.73 -15.39 22.86
N VAL A 215 -8.41 -15.44 23.09
CA VAL A 215 -7.42 -15.46 22.01
C VAL A 215 -7.63 -16.66 21.09
N HIS A 216 -7.74 -17.87 21.64
CA HIS A 216 -7.90 -19.08 20.83
C HIS A 216 -9.27 -19.25 20.16
N ASP A 217 -10.32 -18.64 20.70
CA ASP A 217 -11.64 -18.62 20.08
C ASP A 217 -11.63 -17.81 18.77
N HIS A 218 -10.81 -16.76 18.68
CA HIS A 218 -10.70 -15.91 17.50
C HIS A 218 -9.49 -16.27 16.61
N ASN A 219 -8.45 -16.86 17.18
CA ASN A 219 -7.31 -17.41 16.44
C ASN A 219 -7.03 -18.86 16.88
N PRO A 220 -7.56 -19.86 16.15
CA PRO A 220 -7.46 -21.25 16.54
C PRO A 220 -6.08 -21.88 16.30
N ASP A 221 -5.09 -21.12 15.81
CA ASP A 221 -3.73 -21.63 15.63
C ASP A 221 -3.11 -22.02 16.99
N PRO A 222 -2.72 -23.29 17.19
CA PRO A 222 -2.12 -23.74 18.44
C PRO A 222 -0.72 -23.14 18.70
N ALA A 223 -0.09 -22.52 17.70
CA ALA A 223 1.19 -21.84 17.86
C ALA A 223 1.06 -20.44 18.47
N VAL A 224 -0.15 -19.85 18.49
CA VAL A 224 -0.41 -18.54 19.09
C VAL A 224 -0.30 -18.64 20.61
N ASN A 225 0.59 -17.85 21.20
CA ASN A 225 0.69 -17.72 22.65
C ASN A 225 -0.13 -16.51 23.11
N PRO A 226 -1.22 -16.69 23.90
CA PRO A 226 -2.04 -15.58 24.38
C PRO A 226 -1.29 -14.52 25.18
N ASP A 227 -0.19 -14.90 25.85
CA ASP A 227 0.63 -13.98 26.63
C ASP A 227 1.39 -12.98 25.75
N ASP A 228 1.58 -13.26 24.45
CA ASP A 228 2.26 -12.35 23.51
C ASP A 228 1.34 -11.19 23.06
N TYR A 229 0.05 -11.27 23.41
CA TYR A 229 -0.98 -10.35 22.93
C TYR A 229 -1.63 -9.52 24.05
N ASP A 230 -1.11 -9.56 25.27
CA ASP A 230 -1.44 -8.56 26.28
C ASP A 230 -0.83 -7.20 25.91
N GLN A 231 -1.54 -6.12 26.20
CA GLN A 231 -1.01 -4.77 25.98
C GLN A 231 -0.28 -4.26 27.20
N ASP A 232 0.81 -3.52 26.99
CA ASP A 232 1.46 -2.80 28.09
C ASP A 232 0.44 -1.91 28.81
N ILE A 233 0.40 -2.00 30.14
CA ILE A 233 -0.47 -1.16 30.99
C ILE A 233 -0.22 0.34 30.76
N ALA A 234 0.99 0.74 30.33
CA ALA A 234 1.29 2.11 29.95
C ALA A 234 0.52 2.60 28.70
N ASN A 235 -0.09 1.70 27.93
CA ASN A 235 -0.95 2.02 26.80
C ASN A 235 -2.42 2.17 27.18
N GLU A 236 -2.80 1.92 28.44
CA GLU A 236 -4.18 2.09 28.89
C GLU A 236 -4.66 3.54 28.63
N HIS A 237 -5.84 3.65 28.00
CA HIS A 237 -6.46 4.91 27.56
C HIS A 237 -5.76 5.67 26.42
N LYS A 238 -4.67 5.14 25.83
CA LYS A 238 -4.06 5.76 24.64
C LYS A 238 -4.88 5.48 23.38
N ILE A 239 -4.68 6.30 22.36
CA ILE A 239 -5.23 6.07 21.02
C ILE A 239 -4.35 5.06 20.30
N PHE A 240 -4.94 3.94 19.91
CA PHE A 240 -4.31 2.91 19.11
C PHE A 240 -4.49 3.20 17.61
N GLY A 241 -3.61 2.64 16.78
CA GLY A 241 -3.72 2.81 15.34
C GLY A 241 -3.13 1.67 14.53
N CYS A 242 -3.72 1.44 13.37
CA CYS A 242 -3.19 0.63 12.29
C CYS A 242 -3.65 1.24 10.97
N ASP A 243 -2.79 1.24 9.95
CA ASP A 243 -3.17 1.55 8.58
C ASP A 243 -3.40 0.26 7.80
N LEU A 244 -4.56 0.17 7.14
CA LEU A 244 -4.80 -0.85 6.12
C LEU A 244 -4.37 -0.31 4.77
N TRP A 245 -3.36 -0.94 4.20
CA TRP A 245 -2.75 -0.58 2.93
C TRP A 245 -3.19 -1.57 1.86
N VAL A 246 -4.03 -1.12 0.94
CA VAL A 246 -4.51 -1.92 -0.19
C VAL A 246 -3.66 -1.58 -1.40
N GLU A 247 -2.99 -2.57 -1.98
CA GLU A 247 -2.10 -2.37 -3.12
C GLU A 247 -2.25 -3.47 -4.16
N VAL A 248 -2.23 -3.06 -5.42
CA VAL A 248 -2.25 -3.96 -6.58
C VAL A 248 -0.88 -4.61 -6.71
N SER A 249 -0.84 -5.93 -6.67
CA SER A 249 0.38 -6.70 -6.92
C SER A 249 0.55 -7.12 -8.37
N ASP A 250 -0.55 -7.34 -9.10
CA ASP A 250 -0.48 -7.78 -10.49
C ASP A 250 -1.78 -7.47 -11.26
N VAL A 251 -1.68 -7.38 -12.58
CA VAL A 251 -2.79 -7.18 -13.50
C VAL A 251 -2.63 -8.11 -14.70
N SER A 252 -3.65 -8.92 -15.00
CA SER A 252 -3.62 -9.78 -16.18
C SER A 252 -4.06 -9.03 -17.43
N GLU A 253 -3.44 -9.38 -18.57
CA GLU A 253 -3.86 -8.93 -19.89
C GLU A 253 -4.55 -10.05 -20.65
N THR A 254 -5.71 -9.75 -21.23
CA THR A 254 -6.33 -10.57 -22.27
C THR A 254 -5.42 -10.63 -23.49
N PRO A 255 -5.25 -11.81 -24.12
CA PRO A 255 -4.49 -11.92 -25.36
C PRO A 255 -5.08 -10.98 -26.41
N PRO A 256 -4.26 -10.23 -27.17
CA PRO A 256 -4.79 -9.39 -28.23
C PRO A 256 -5.59 -10.25 -29.22
N PRO A 257 -6.71 -9.74 -29.75
CA PRO A 257 -7.47 -10.47 -30.75
C PRO A 257 -6.55 -10.84 -31.93
N PRO A 258 -6.73 -12.02 -32.56
CA PRO A 258 -5.94 -12.40 -33.70
C PRO A 258 -6.03 -11.32 -34.79
N PRO A 259 -4.94 -11.04 -35.52
CA PRO A 259 -4.95 -10.03 -36.56
C PRO A 259 -6.06 -10.36 -37.59
N PRO A 260 -6.74 -9.34 -38.15
CA PRO A 260 -7.75 -9.57 -39.17
C PRO A 260 -7.11 -10.35 -40.34
N PRO A 261 -7.86 -11.27 -40.99
CA PRO A 261 -7.37 -11.98 -42.15
C PRO A 261 -6.89 -10.95 -43.20
N PRO A 262 -5.79 -11.23 -43.93
CA PRO A 262 -5.31 -10.31 -44.94
C PRO A 262 -6.45 -9.99 -45.90
N THR A 263 -6.82 -8.72 -45.98
CA THR A 263 -7.72 -8.23 -47.01
C THR A 263 -7.00 -8.50 -48.33
N GLY A 264 -7.43 -9.53 -49.04
CA GLY A 264 -6.93 -9.82 -50.37
C GLY A 264 -7.23 -8.60 -51.24
N ASP A 265 -6.18 -7.91 -51.67
CA ASP A 265 -6.28 -6.93 -52.73
C ASP A 265 -6.84 -7.64 -53.98
N LEU A 266 -8.09 -7.33 -54.32
CA LEU A 266 -8.73 -7.72 -55.58
C LEU A 266 -8.33 -6.77 -56.70
#